data_AF-E3LPA3-F1
#
_entry.id   AF-E3LPA3-F1
#
_cell.length_a   1.000
_cell.length_b   1.000
_cell.length_c   1.000
_cell.angle_alpha   90.00
_cell.angle_beta   90.00
_cell.angle_gamma   90.00
#
_symmetry.space_group_name_H-M   'P 1'
#
loop_
_entity.id
_entity.type
_entity.pdbx_description
1 polymer ?
#
loop_
_entity_poly.entity_id
_entity_poly.type
_entity_poly.pdbx_seq_one_letter_code
_entity_poly.pdbx_strand_id
1 'polypeptide(L)'
;MTSIDKLEQFAREQESIARDKLNDHQKNVLTKLKQCSGLKERYKVIATDASANDQDDVIETLPSNFDKTIEYYENNLNDIMKSSLQMNDILPFDFNNVKLDEEKSGEYYQGKISSCYKEVIDKFIKTCKPITQFCKILLDVADEKWVDKLGLRRAVFVTVNILVNLLIPVHEISTTLTQAVKEAEIRDTSAANSNDDDNKSVAQQKLKECALQIMKMGNKLKEDAGSLLDVIIDGFGLSDELRNEYFKHVENYYRIETSRGLIHFQLCSYKFEQSEKVSQETLKNYHDEVTVLKREIQNTFNTNVQEICDVLSGLTLVDQ
;
A
#
# COMPACT_ATOMS: atom_id res chain seq x y z
N MET A 1 -3.06 15.68 -45.27
CA MET A 1 -4.25 15.30 -44.47
C MET A 1 -4.05 13.87 -43.98
N THR A 2 -3.89 13.67 -42.68
CA THR A 2 -3.72 12.35 -42.09
C THR A 2 -5.10 11.72 -41.95
N SER A 3 -5.33 10.53 -42.53
CA SER A 3 -6.63 9.86 -42.35
C SER A 3 -6.72 9.31 -40.93
N ILE A 4 -7.95 9.31 -40.39
CA ILE A 4 -8.25 8.71 -39.08
C ILE A 4 -7.75 7.25 -39.05
N ASP A 5 -7.91 6.50 -40.14
CA ASP A 5 -7.42 5.12 -40.27
C ASP A 5 -5.92 4.96 -39.97
N LYS A 6 -5.08 5.92 -40.39
CA LYS A 6 -3.63 5.89 -40.10
C LYS A 6 -3.33 6.14 -38.63
N LEU A 7 -4.11 7.02 -37.99
CA LEU A 7 -3.99 7.28 -36.55
C LEU A 7 -4.53 6.12 -35.73
N GLU A 8 -5.59 5.46 -36.19
CA GLU A 8 -6.17 4.26 -35.57
C GLU A 8 -5.17 3.09 -35.65
N GLN A 9 -4.56 2.86 -36.81
CA GLN A 9 -3.51 1.86 -36.94
C GLN A 9 -2.34 2.15 -35.99
N PHE A 10 -1.86 3.39 -35.96
CA PHE A 10 -0.79 3.79 -35.05
C PHE A 10 -1.18 3.60 -33.57
N ALA A 11 -2.42 3.92 -33.19
CA ALA A 11 -2.92 3.72 -31.84
C ALA A 11 -2.99 2.24 -31.47
N ARG A 12 -3.36 1.34 -32.39
CA ARG A 12 -3.32 -0.12 -32.18
C ARG A 12 -1.90 -0.63 -31.98
N GLU A 13 -0.92 -0.08 -32.70
CA GLU A 13 0.49 -0.40 -32.49
C GLU A 13 0.97 0.04 -31.10
N GLN A 14 0.64 1.27 -30.68
CA GLN A 14 0.95 1.76 -29.33
C GLN A 14 0.23 0.98 -28.23
N GLU A 15 -1.03 0.58 -28.46
CA GLU A 15 -1.79 -0.29 -27.57
C GLU A 15 -1.07 -1.63 -27.38
N SER A 16 -0.60 -2.25 -28.47
CA SER A 16 0.16 -3.51 -28.42
C SER A 16 1.43 -3.36 -27.58
N ILE A 17 2.22 -2.30 -27.81
CA ILE A 17 3.44 -2.03 -27.04
C ILE A 17 3.12 -1.81 -25.55
N ALA A 18 2.06 -1.07 -25.25
CA ALA A 18 1.61 -0.84 -23.88
C ALA A 18 1.18 -2.15 -23.20
N ARG A 19 0.44 -3.00 -23.91
CA ARG A 19 0.00 -4.32 -23.44
C ARG A 19 1.19 -5.25 -23.20
N ASP A 20 2.20 -5.26 -24.06
CA ASP A 20 3.41 -6.07 -23.87
C ASP A 20 4.17 -5.67 -22.60
N LYS A 21 4.38 -4.36 -22.37
CA LYS A 21 5.00 -3.86 -21.14
C LYS A 21 4.19 -4.25 -19.89
N LEU A 22 2.87 -4.14 -19.97
CA LEU A 22 1.98 -4.48 -18.86
C LEU A 22 1.99 -5.99 -18.57
N ASN A 23 1.99 -6.82 -19.61
CA ASN A 23 2.11 -8.27 -19.51
C ASN A 23 3.45 -8.69 -18.87
N ASP A 24 4.56 -8.04 -19.22
CA ASP A 24 5.85 -8.31 -18.60
C ASP A 24 5.87 -7.90 -17.12
N HIS A 25 5.20 -6.80 -16.76
CA HIS A 25 4.99 -6.43 -15.37
C HIS A 25 4.13 -7.46 -14.62
N GLN A 26 3.04 -7.96 -15.23
CA GLN A 26 2.21 -9.03 -14.65
C GLN A 26 3.02 -10.31 -14.40
N LYS A 27 3.85 -10.74 -15.35
CA LYS A 27 4.75 -11.90 -15.16
C LYS A 27 5.71 -11.68 -13.99
N ASN A 28 6.25 -10.47 -13.84
CA ASN A 28 7.11 -10.11 -12.71
C ASN A 28 6.37 -10.23 -11.37
N VAL A 29 5.14 -9.69 -11.31
CA VAL A 29 4.27 -9.78 -10.12
C VAL A 29 3.93 -11.25 -9.79
N LEU A 30 3.56 -12.07 -10.78
CA LEU A 30 3.30 -13.51 -10.58
C LEU A 30 4.53 -14.25 -10.05
N THR A 31 5.72 -13.92 -10.57
CA THR A 31 6.97 -14.50 -10.08
C THR A 31 7.19 -14.16 -8.61
N LYS A 32 6.92 -12.90 -8.22
CA LYS A 32 7.04 -12.45 -6.83
C LYS A 32 6.02 -13.09 -5.91
N LEU A 33 4.76 -13.23 -6.34
CA LEU A 33 3.74 -13.97 -5.60
C LEU A 33 4.18 -15.41 -5.32
N LYS A 34 4.68 -16.11 -6.34
CA LYS A 34 5.21 -17.48 -6.17
C LYS A 34 6.38 -17.53 -5.17
N GLN A 35 7.24 -16.51 -5.20
CA GLN A 35 8.37 -16.39 -4.27
C GLN A 35 7.90 -16.15 -2.82
N CYS A 36 6.93 -15.26 -2.60
CA CYS A 36 6.31 -15.00 -1.29
C CYS A 36 5.73 -16.28 -0.69
N SER A 37 4.96 -17.05 -1.48
CA SER A 37 4.40 -18.31 -1.00
C SER A 37 5.47 -19.36 -0.69
N GLY A 38 6.56 -19.39 -1.46
CA GLY A 38 7.71 -20.26 -1.18
C GLY A 38 8.46 -19.89 0.10
N LEU A 39 8.60 -18.59 0.41
CA LEU A 39 9.19 -18.10 1.66
C LEU A 39 8.35 -18.51 2.86
N LYS A 40 7.03 -18.29 2.80
CA LYS A 40 6.09 -18.66 3.85
C LYS A 40 6.20 -20.13 4.22
N GLU A 41 6.35 -21.00 3.22
CA GLU A 41 6.52 -22.43 3.46
C GLU A 41 7.87 -22.78 4.09
N ARG A 42 8.97 -22.14 3.65
CA ARG A 42 10.30 -22.33 4.27
C ARG A 42 10.31 -21.92 5.74
N TYR A 43 9.74 -20.76 6.06
CA TYR A 43 9.71 -20.27 7.45
C TYR A 43 8.85 -21.13 8.37
N LYS A 44 7.74 -21.70 7.89
CA LYS A 44 6.96 -22.69 8.65
C LYS A 44 7.80 -23.90 9.03
N VAL A 45 8.63 -24.42 8.12
CA VAL A 45 9.51 -25.56 8.38
C VAL A 45 10.57 -25.19 9.43
N ILE A 46 11.20 -24.03 9.31
CA ILE A 46 12.22 -23.54 10.26
C ILE A 46 11.61 -23.35 11.66
N ALA A 47 10.40 -22.77 11.76
CA ALA A 47 9.72 -22.56 13.04
C ALA A 47 9.32 -23.86 13.76
N THR A 48 9.20 -24.98 13.02
CA THR A 48 8.92 -26.31 13.60
C THR A 48 10.18 -27.11 13.96
N ASP A 49 11.37 -26.61 13.63
CA ASP A 49 12.63 -27.29 13.90
C ASP A 49 13.12 -26.95 15.32
N ALA A 50 12.93 -27.89 16.25
CA ALA A 50 13.17 -27.73 17.69
C ALA A 50 14.66 -27.57 18.10
N SER A 51 15.55 -27.24 17.17
CA SER A 51 17.00 -27.06 17.39
C SER A 51 17.47 -25.61 17.29
N ALA A 52 16.57 -24.63 17.12
CA ALA A 52 16.93 -23.21 17.19
C ALA A 52 17.16 -22.81 18.66
N ASN A 53 18.44 -22.71 19.03
CA ASN A 53 18.91 -22.42 20.40
C ASN A 53 18.33 -21.13 21.02
N ASP A 54 18.10 -21.22 22.33
CA ASP A 54 17.64 -20.22 23.31
C ASP A 54 18.56 -18.97 23.49
N GLN A 55 19.03 -18.30 22.43
CA GLN A 55 19.92 -17.13 22.62
C GLN A 55 19.59 -15.81 21.91
N ASP A 56 18.44 -15.67 21.26
CA ASP A 56 18.00 -14.35 20.81
C ASP A 56 16.47 -14.23 20.93
N ASP A 57 15.98 -13.50 21.95
CA ASP A 57 14.59 -13.02 22.02
C ASP A 57 14.17 -12.22 20.76
N VAL A 58 15.17 -11.78 19.97
CA VAL A 58 15.02 -11.14 18.65
C VAL A 58 14.55 -12.14 17.57
N ILE A 59 14.82 -13.43 17.73
CA ILE A 59 14.49 -14.48 16.75
C ILE A 59 13.05 -15.02 16.95
N GLU A 60 12.45 -14.96 18.14
CA GLU A 60 11.04 -15.40 18.31
C GLU A 60 10.01 -14.41 17.74
N THR A 61 10.31 -13.11 17.75
CA THR A 61 9.44 -12.06 17.21
C THR A 61 9.54 -11.91 15.68
N LEU A 62 10.64 -12.39 15.09
CA LEU A 62 10.93 -12.29 13.66
C LEU A 62 9.93 -13.11 12.79
N PRO A 63 9.65 -14.41 13.05
CA PRO A 63 8.74 -15.22 12.23
C PRO A 63 7.31 -14.65 12.15
N SER A 64 6.75 -14.19 13.28
CA SER A 64 5.39 -13.63 13.31
C SER A 64 5.28 -12.31 12.53
N ASN A 65 6.31 -11.46 12.61
CA ASN A 65 6.36 -10.21 11.86
C ASN A 65 6.65 -10.44 10.38
N PHE A 66 7.43 -11.47 10.04
CA PHE A 66 7.68 -11.89 8.66
C PHE A 66 6.44 -12.46 7.98
N ASP A 67 5.67 -13.33 8.64
CA ASP A 67 4.44 -13.88 8.06
C ASP A 67 3.43 -12.78 7.73
N LYS A 68 3.21 -11.83 8.66
CA LYS A 68 2.34 -10.66 8.43
C LYS A 68 2.87 -9.77 7.31
N THR A 69 4.19 -9.60 7.24
CA THR A 69 4.85 -8.84 6.18
C THR A 69 4.61 -9.50 4.81
N ILE A 70 4.85 -10.81 4.71
CA ILE A 70 4.61 -11.58 3.48
C ILE A 70 3.14 -11.48 3.07
N GLU A 71 2.20 -11.66 4.00
CA GLU A 71 0.76 -11.56 3.72
C GLU A 71 0.35 -10.16 3.23
N TYR A 72 0.85 -9.10 3.86
CA TYR A 72 0.61 -7.74 3.41
C TYR A 72 1.11 -7.53 1.96
N TYR A 73 2.29 -8.04 1.62
CA TYR A 73 2.80 -7.94 0.24
C TYR A 73 2.03 -8.80 -0.76
N GLU A 74 1.66 -10.02 -0.39
CA GLU A 74 0.81 -10.87 -1.25
C GLU A 74 -0.50 -10.16 -1.59
N ASN A 75 -1.14 -9.52 -0.61
CA ASN A 75 -2.34 -8.73 -0.81
C ASN A 75 -2.10 -7.54 -1.76
N ASN A 76 -1.04 -6.76 -1.54
CA ASN A 76 -0.69 -5.64 -2.42
C ASN A 76 -0.33 -6.09 -3.85
N LEU A 77 0.38 -7.20 -4.01
CA LEU A 77 0.71 -7.77 -5.32
C LEU A 77 -0.54 -8.26 -6.05
N ASN A 78 -1.50 -8.86 -5.33
CA ASN A 78 -2.80 -9.23 -5.87
C ASN A 78 -3.61 -8.00 -6.32
N ASP A 79 -3.60 -6.92 -5.54
CA ASP A 79 -4.25 -5.66 -5.92
C ASP A 79 -3.59 -5.04 -7.16
N ILE A 80 -2.26 -5.04 -7.25
CA ILE A 80 -1.53 -4.61 -8.45
C ILE A 80 -1.92 -5.46 -9.66
N MET A 81 -2.00 -6.78 -9.49
CA MET A 81 -2.44 -7.69 -10.56
C MET A 81 -3.86 -7.34 -11.03
N LYS A 82 -4.79 -7.13 -10.09
CA LYS A 82 -6.17 -6.76 -10.40
C LYS A 82 -6.24 -5.41 -11.12
N SER A 83 -5.54 -4.38 -10.64
CA SER A 83 -5.47 -3.07 -11.29
C SER A 83 -4.82 -3.15 -12.67
N SER A 84 -3.83 -4.01 -12.85
CA SER A 84 -3.21 -4.26 -14.14
C SER A 84 -4.19 -4.91 -15.13
N LEU A 85 -5.00 -5.87 -14.68
CA LEU A 85 -6.07 -6.46 -15.50
C LEU A 85 -7.13 -5.41 -15.89
N GLN A 86 -7.57 -4.57 -14.95
CA GLN A 86 -8.48 -3.46 -15.25
C GLN A 86 -7.87 -2.46 -16.22
N MET A 87 -6.56 -2.21 -16.14
CA MET A 87 -5.85 -1.35 -17.08
C MET A 87 -5.88 -1.92 -18.50
N ASN A 88 -5.75 -3.24 -18.67
CA ASN A 88 -5.88 -3.89 -19.98
C ASN A 88 -7.24 -3.64 -20.63
N ASP A 89 -8.32 -3.59 -19.84
CA ASP A 89 -9.68 -3.37 -20.35
C ASP A 89 -9.90 -1.93 -20.85
N ILE A 90 -9.13 -0.96 -20.33
CA ILE A 90 -9.23 0.47 -20.69
C ILE A 90 -8.13 0.95 -21.65
N LEU A 91 -7.17 0.09 -21.99
CA LEU A 91 -6.11 0.40 -22.97
C LEU A 91 -6.65 0.75 -24.36
N PRO A 92 -7.69 0.09 -24.90
CA PRO A 92 -8.17 0.38 -26.25
C PRO A 92 -8.61 1.83 -26.41
N PHE A 93 -8.10 2.49 -27.45
CA PHE A 93 -8.45 3.88 -27.76
C PHE A 93 -9.73 3.94 -28.60
N ASP A 94 -10.73 4.71 -28.15
CA ASP A 94 -11.98 4.90 -28.88
C ASP A 94 -11.88 6.09 -29.87
N PHE A 95 -11.95 5.78 -31.18
CA PHE A 95 -11.94 6.79 -32.24
C PHE A 95 -13.34 7.26 -32.66
N ASN A 96 -14.43 6.70 -32.09
CA ASN A 96 -15.80 6.93 -32.57
C ASN A 96 -16.24 8.40 -32.49
N ASN A 97 -15.60 9.22 -31.65
CA ASN A 97 -15.95 10.63 -31.44
C ASN A 97 -14.76 11.59 -31.63
N VAL A 98 -13.69 11.16 -32.29
CA VAL A 98 -12.48 11.98 -32.44
C VAL A 98 -12.66 12.97 -33.61
N LYS A 99 -12.71 14.28 -33.28
CA LYS A 99 -12.60 15.35 -34.27
C LYS A 99 -11.16 15.85 -34.33
N LEU A 100 -10.53 15.75 -35.50
CA LEU A 100 -9.20 16.28 -35.74
C LEU A 100 -9.30 17.78 -36.07
N ASP A 101 -8.44 18.57 -35.46
CA ASP A 101 -8.18 19.96 -35.80
C ASP A 101 -7.33 20.00 -37.06
N GLU A 102 -7.85 20.64 -38.11
CA GLU A 102 -7.25 20.71 -39.44
C GLU A 102 -5.92 21.48 -39.44
N GLU A 103 -5.66 22.31 -38.41
CA GLU A 103 -4.40 23.04 -38.25
C GLU A 103 -3.25 22.17 -37.73
N LYS A 104 -3.53 20.93 -37.29
CA LYS A 104 -2.53 20.05 -36.68
C LYS A 104 -2.07 18.95 -37.64
N SER A 105 -0.78 18.62 -37.58
CA SER A 105 -0.20 17.54 -38.39
C SER A 105 -0.54 16.15 -37.84
N GLY A 106 -0.40 15.12 -38.69
CA GLY A 106 -0.49 13.72 -38.22
C GLY A 106 0.53 13.39 -37.13
N GLU A 107 1.76 13.92 -37.27
CA GLU A 107 2.83 13.73 -36.29
C GLU A 107 2.47 14.32 -34.92
N TYR A 108 1.75 15.45 -34.89
CA TYR A 108 1.23 16.01 -33.65
C TYR A 108 0.30 15.03 -32.93
N TYR A 109 -0.65 14.42 -33.66
CA TYR A 109 -1.58 13.45 -33.08
C TYR A 109 -0.90 12.13 -32.68
N GLN A 110 0.02 11.62 -33.49
CA GLN A 110 0.83 10.45 -33.13
C GLN A 110 1.65 10.69 -31.87
N GLY A 111 2.23 11.89 -31.74
CA GLY A 111 2.93 12.32 -30.52
C GLY A 111 2.01 12.31 -29.30
N LYS A 112 0.78 12.83 -29.42
CA LYS A 112 -0.22 12.80 -28.34
C LYS A 112 -0.61 11.38 -27.95
N ILE A 113 -0.94 10.51 -28.92
CA ILE A 113 -1.29 9.11 -28.69
C ILE A 113 -0.15 8.39 -27.95
N SER A 114 1.09 8.56 -28.41
CA SER A 114 2.27 7.96 -27.78
C SER A 114 2.48 8.45 -26.34
N SER A 115 2.30 9.75 -26.10
CA SER A 115 2.41 10.34 -24.76
C SER A 115 1.38 9.76 -23.81
N CYS A 116 0.12 9.64 -24.23
CA CYS A 116 -0.95 9.09 -23.40
C CYS A 116 -0.66 7.66 -22.94
N TYR A 117 -0.32 6.75 -23.87
CA TYR A 117 0.00 5.37 -23.52
C TYR A 117 1.23 5.29 -22.61
N LYS A 118 2.28 6.06 -22.94
CA LYS A 118 3.52 6.07 -22.15
C LYS A 118 3.28 6.60 -20.74
N GLU A 119 2.63 7.74 -20.59
CA GLU A 119 2.39 8.37 -19.28
C GLU A 119 1.57 7.49 -18.36
N VAL A 120 0.48 6.88 -18.86
CA VAL A 120 -0.39 6.02 -18.04
C VAL A 120 0.36 4.78 -17.56
N ILE A 121 1.05 4.08 -18.49
CA ILE A 121 1.75 2.83 -18.17
C ILE A 121 2.98 3.09 -17.31
N ASP A 122 3.81 4.08 -17.65
CA ASP A 122 5.01 4.40 -16.87
C ASP A 122 4.62 4.90 -15.47
N LYS A 123 3.54 5.68 -15.33
CA LYS A 123 3.04 6.12 -14.03
C LYS A 123 2.52 4.94 -13.20
N PHE A 124 1.76 4.03 -13.80
CA PHE A 124 1.30 2.81 -13.14
C PHE A 124 2.49 1.98 -12.62
N ILE A 125 3.40 1.61 -13.51
CA ILE A 125 4.57 0.78 -13.17
C ILE A 125 5.44 1.48 -12.11
N LYS A 126 5.70 2.78 -12.26
CA LYS A 126 6.50 3.56 -11.29
C LYS A 126 5.85 3.57 -9.91
N THR A 127 4.52 3.65 -9.84
CA THR A 127 3.78 3.61 -8.57
C THR A 127 3.85 2.24 -7.90
N CYS A 128 3.81 1.16 -8.69
CA CYS A 128 3.88 -0.22 -8.20
C CYS A 128 5.32 -0.69 -7.90
N LYS A 129 6.33 -0.05 -8.50
CA LYS A 129 7.75 -0.45 -8.42
C LYS A 129 8.25 -0.65 -6.98
N PRO A 130 8.00 0.25 -6.00
CA PRO A 130 8.50 0.08 -4.64
C PRO A 130 7.99 -1.18 -3.96
N ILE A 131 6.70 -1.52 -4.16
CA ILE A 131 6.09 -2.75 -3.62
C ILE A 131 6.80 -3.98 -4.20
N THR A 132 7.02 -3.98 -5.51
CA THR A 132 7.73 -5.08 -6.17
C THR A 132 9.21 -5.17 -5.77
N GLN A 133 9.88 -4.04 -5.50
CA GLN A 133 11.27 -3.98 -5.03
C GLN A 133 11.39 -4.49 -3.60
N PHE A 134 10.48 -4.11 -2.70
CA PHE A 134 10.53 -4.59 -1.33
C PHE A 134 10.35 -6.10 -1.22
N CYS A 135 9.53 -6.72 -2.08
CA CYS A 135 9.45 -8.18 -2.16
C CYS A 135 10.81 -8.83 -2.47
N LYS A 136 11.67 -8.15 -3.25
CA LYS A 136 13.06 -8.61 -3.49
C LYS A 136 13.89 -8.47 -2.21
N ILE A 137 13.79 -7.33 -1.51
CA ILE A 137 14.48 -7.12 -0.24
C ILE A 137 14.10 -8.20 0.80
N LEU A 138 12.80 -8.52 0.93
CA LEU A 138 12.36 -9.61 1.82
C LEU A 138 12.97 -10.96 1.47
N LEU A 139 13.12 -11.26 0.18
CA LEU A 139 13.79 -12.47 -0.30
C LEU A 139 15.29 -12.46 0.05
N ASP A 140 15.94 -11.31 -0.10
CA ASP A 140 17.35 -11.16 0.23
C ASP A 140 17.58 -11.35 1.75
N VAL A 141 16.64 -10.91 2.60
CA VAL A 141 16.70 -11.09 4.07
C VAL A 141 16.47 -12.52 4.51
N ALA A 142 15.65 -13.26 3.77
CA ALA A 142 15.49 -14.68 4.01
C ALA A 142 16.77 -15.49 3.73
N ASP A 143 17.76 -14.89 3.06
CA ASP A 143 19.13 -15.41 2.97
C ASP A 143 20.05 -14.65 3.95
N GLU A 144 19.91 -14.97 5.25
CA GLU A 144 20.64 -14.31 6.36
C GLU A 144 22.14 -14.17 6.10
N LYS A 145 22.76 -15.16 5.44
CA LYS A 145 24.20 -15.18 5.15
C LYS A 145 24.64 -14.07 4.19
N TRP A 146 23.78 -13.68 3.26
CA TRP A 146 24.10 -12.67 2.25
C TRP A 146 23.89 -11.25 2.79
N VAL A 147 22.82 -11.05 3.56
CA VAL A 147 22.50 -9.76 4.18
C VAL A 147 23.44 -9.39 5.32
N ASP A 148 23.95 -10.37 6.08
CA ASP A 148 25.00 -10.15 7.09
C ASP A 148 26.33 -9.75 6.45
N LYS A 149 26.72 -10.38 5.33
CA LYS A 149 27.95 -10.03 4.60
C LYS A 149 27.94 -8.59 4.08
N LEU A 150 26.76 -8.07 3.76
CA LEU A 150 26.57 -6.71 3.23
C LEU A 150 26.30 -5.65 4.32
N GLY A 151 26.22 -6.04 5.59
CA GLY A 151 25.88 -5.12 6.69
C GLY A 151 24.46 -4.56 6.62
N LEU A 152 23.58 -5.16 5.81
CA LEU A 152 22.22 -4.66 5.54
C LEU A 152 21.17 -5.21 6.51
N ARG A 153 21.52 -6.19 7.35
CA ARG A 153 20.58 -6.86 8.26
C ARG A 153 19.77 -5.89 9.09
N ARG A 154 20.43 -4.88 9.66
CA ARG A 154 19.79 -3.88 10.51
C ARG A 154 18.89 -2.93 9.70
N ALA A 155 19.35 -2.41 8.56
CA ALA A 155 18.54 -1.54 7.70
C ALA A 155 17.26 -2.25 7.24
N VAL A 156 17.34 -3.52 6.87
CA VAL A 156 16.15 -4.26 6.47
C VAL A 156 15.26 -4.62 7.65
N PHE A 157 15.83 -5.05 8.78
CA PHE A 157 15.06 -5.30 10.00
C PHE A 157 14.26 -4.07 10.44
N VAL A 158 14.89 -2.90 10.41
CA VAL A 158 14.21 -1.62 10.71
C VAL A 158 13.08 -1.37 9.73
N THR A 159 13.31 -1.61 8.44
CA THR A 159 12.29 -1.45 7.39
C THR A 159 11.09 -2.39 7.60
N VAL A 160 11.33 -3.64 7.98
CA VAL A 160 10.25 -4.61 8.33
C VAL A 160 9.48 -4.13 9.56
N ASN A 161 10.15 -3.62 10.59
CA ASN A 161 9.48 -3.10 11.79
C ASN A 161 8.61 -1.87 11.49
N ILE A 162 9.11 -0.92 10.69
CA ILE A 162 8.33 0.24 10.23
C ILE A 162 7.08 -0.22 9.47
N LEU A 163 7.23 -1.23 8.62
CA LEU A 163 6.09 -1.77 7.89
C LEU A 163 5.03 -2.34 8.84
N VAL A 164 5.44 -3.28 9.70
CA VAL A 164 4.51 -4.06 10.54
C VAL A 164 3.89 -3.23 11.65
N ASN A 165 4.69 -2.34 12.25
CA ASN A 165 4.31 -1.63 13.46
C ASN A 165 3.79 -0.22 13.16
N LEU A 166 3.90 0.29 11.92
CA LEU A 166 3.38 1.61 11.56
C LEU A 166 2.54 1.60 10.28
N LEU A 167 3.12 1.22 9.14
CA LEU A 167 2.45 1.36 7.85
C LEU A 167 1.23 0.44 7.70
N ILE A 168 1.34 -0.84 8.09
CA ILE A 168 0.24 -1.81 8.02
C ILE A 168 -0.95 -1.35 8.89
N PRO A 169 -0.79 -1.05 10.19
CA PRO A 169 -1.89 -0.58 11.01
C PRO A 169 -2.53 0.71 10.50
N VAL A 170 -1.74 1.69 10.06
CA VAL A 170 -2.27 2.95 9.49
C VAL A 170 -3.04 2.69 8.18
N HIS A 171 -2.56 1.75 7.36
CA HIS A 171 -3.27 1.32 6.15
C HIS A 171 -4.61 0.67 6.49
N GLU A 172 -4.64 -0.25 7.45
CA GLU A 172 -5.87 -0.90 7.90
C GLU A 172 -6.88 0.12 8.44
N ILE A 173 -6.44 1.07 9.27
CA ILE A 173 -7.29 2.16 9.77
C ILE A 173 -7.87 2.98 8.60
N SER A 174 -7.04 3.35 7.61
CA SER A 174 -7.48 4.07 6.42
C SER A 174 -8.56 3.30 5.65
N THR A 175 -8.37 2.00 5.43
CA THR A 175 -9.32 1.13 4.72
C THR A 175 -10.62 0.97 5.50
N THR A 176 -10.55 0.76 6.81
CA THR A 176 -11.74 0.69 7.68
C THR A 176 -12.48 2.03 7.71
N LEU A 177 -11.78 3.17 7.65
CA LEU A 177 -12.39 4.49 7.54
C LEU A 177 -13.09 4.70 6.20
N THR A 178 -12.54 4.18 5.09
CA THR A 178 -13.24 4.19 3.79
C THR A 178 -14.57 3.44 3.90
N GLN A 179 -14.61 2.29 4.59
CA GLN A 179 -15.86 1.58 4.83
C GLN A 179 -16.79 2.37 5.75
N ALA A 180 -16.27 2.97 6.82
CA ALA A 180 -17.07 3.78 7.74
C ALA A 180 -17.74 4.98 7.04
N VAL A 181 -17.04 5.66 6.12
CA VAL A 181 -17.62 6.76 5.34
C VAL A 181 -18.78 6.27 4.45
N LYS A 182 -18.65 5.10 3.81
CA LYS A 182 -19.72 4.50 3.00
C LYS A 182 -20.93 4.10 3.83
N GLU A 183 -20.72 3.50 4.99
CA GLU A 183 -21.82 3.10 5.87
C GLU A 183 -22.50 4.33 6.50
N ALA A 184 -21.76 5.41 6.78
CA ALA A 184 -22.34 6.68 7.19
C ALA A 184 -23.22 7.30 6.10
N GLU A 185 -22.82 7.20 4.82
CA GLU A 185 -23.62 7.62 3.67
C GLU A 185 -24.95 6.87 3.59
N ILE A 186 -24.92 5.54 3.74
CA ILE A 186 -26.14 4.71 3.72
C ILE A 186 -27.05 5.08 4.88
N ARG A 187 -26.50 5.23 6.09
CA ARG A 187 -27.24 5.62 7.29
C ARG A 187 -27.93 6.99 7.13
N ASP A 188 -27.25 7.94 6.48
CA ASP A 188 -27.68 9.35 6.40
C ASP A 188 -28.56 9.65 5.18
N THR A 189 -28.73 8.70 4.26
CA THR A 189 -29.61 8.83 3.09
C THR A 189 -31.10 8.89 3.52
N SER A 190 -31.86 9.84 2.96
CA SER A 190 -33.30 9.98 3.22
C SER A 190 -34.06 8.73 2.78
N ALA A 191 -34.94 8.19 3.64
CA ALA A 191 -35.72 6.99 3.32
C ALA A 191 -36.78 7.31 2.27
N ALA A 192 -36.78 6.56 1.16
CA ALA A 192 -37.85 6.57 0.17
C ALA A 192 -38.93 5.51 0.50
N ASN A 193 -38.55 4.38 1.11
CA ASN A 193 -39.42 3.23 1.37
C ASN A 193 -39.18 2.59 2.77
N SER A 194 -40.08 1.73 3.22
CA SER A 194 -39.99 1.05 4.54
C SER A 194 -38.78 0.13 4.72
N ASN A 195 -38.20 -0.39 3.64
CA ASN A 195 -36.96 -1.19 3.69
C ASN A 195 -35.70 -0.34 4.00
N ASP A 196 -35.80 0.99 3.95
CA ASP A 196 -34.66 1.88 4.23
C ASP A 196 -34.33 1.96 5.72
N ASP A 197 -35.29 1.69 6.62
CA ASP A 197 -35.04 1.65 8.06
C ASP A 197 -34.19 0.43 8.47
N ASP A 198 -34.40 -0.72 7.82
CA ASP A 198 -33.57 -1.91 8.03
C ASP A 198 -32.13 -1.67 7.53
N ASN A 199 -31.97 -1.02 6.37
CA ASN A 199 -30.66 -0.67 5.82
C ASN A 199 -29.87 0.30 6.72
N LYS A 200 -30.54 1.28 7.33
CA LYS A 200 -29.93 2.22 8.29
C LYS A 200 -29.46 1.52 9.56
N SER A 201 -30.26 0.60 10.09
CA SER A 201 -29.90 -0.21 11.26
C SER A 201 -28.68 -1.07 10.99
N VAL A 202 -28.63 -1.75 9.83
CA VAL A 202 -27.47 -2.54 9.39
C VAL A 202 -26.22 -1.66 9.22
N ALA A 203 -26.34 -0.51 8.57
CA ALA A 203 -25.23 0.42 8.40
C ALA A 203 -24.69 0.93 9.75
N GLN A 204 -25.57 1.20 10.72
CA GLN A 204 -25.17 1.60 12.07
C GLN A 204 -24.42 0.50 12.82
N GLN A 205 -24.84 -0.76 12.68
CA GLN A 205 -24.12 -1.88 13.27
C GLN A 205 -22.71 -2.05 12.65
N LYS A 206 -22.59 -1.91 11.32
CA LYS A 206 -21.29 -1.95 10.65
C LYS A 206 -20.38 -0.77 11.02
N LEU A 207 -20.93 0.42 11.23
CA LEU A 207 -20.17 1.57 11.73
C LEU A 207 -19.53 1.28 13.09
N LYS A 208 -20.26 0.60 13.98
CA LYS A 208 -19.73 0.15 15.27
C LYS A 208 -18.61 -0.87 15.10
N GLU A 209 -18.76 -1.83 14.20
CA GLU A 209 -17.72 -2.80 13.88
C GLU A 209 -16.46 -2.13 13.33
N CYS A 210 -16.63 -1.13 12.44
CA CYS A 210 -15.52 -0.31 11.95
C CYS A 210 -14.81 0.42 13.09
N ALA A 211 -15.56 1.04 14.01
CA ALA A 211 -14.99 1.74 15.16
C ALA A 211 -14.16 0.80 16.06
N LEU A 212 -14.68 -0.39 16.35
CA LEU A 212 -13.97 -1.41 17.13
C LEU A 212 -12.68 -1.88 16.45
N GLN A 213 -12.70 -2.05 15.12
CA GLN A 213 -11.52 -2.41 14.34
C GLN A 213 -10.46 -1.29 14.37
N ILE A 214 -10.87 -0.04 14.19
CA ILE A 214 -9.95 1.12 14.25
C ILE A 214 -9.33 1.21 15.65
N MET A 215 -10.11 1.04 16.71
CA MET A 215 -9.59 1.02 18.09
C MET A 215 -8.60 -0.11 18.31
N LYS A 216 -8.88 -1.31 17.80
CA LYS A 216 -7.96 -2.45 17.88
C LYS A 216 -6.61 -2.14 17.24
N MET A 217 -6.62 -1.56 16.03
CA MET A 217 -5.39 -1.19 15.34
C MET A 217 -4.67 -0.02 16.00
N GLY A 218 -5.41 0.96 16.52
CA GLY A 218 -4.81 2.07 17.27
C GLY A 218 -4.15 1.63 18.58
N ASN A 219 -4.75 0.69 19.30
CA ASN A 219 -4.12 0.12 20.49
C ASN A 219 -2.86 -0.66 20.14
N LYS A 220 -2.88 -1.43 19.06
CA LYS A 220 -1.68 -2.14 18.57
C LYS A 220 -0.55 -1.16 18.25
N LEU A 221 -0.85 -0.06 17.53
CA LEU A 221 0.12 1.00 17.27
C LEU A 221 0.73 1.57 18.55
N LYS A 222 -0.07 1.72 19.61
CA LYS A 222 0.39 2.22 20.92
C LYS A 222 1.29 1.23 21.64
N GLU A 223 0.91 -0.04 21.65
CA GLU A 223 1.68 -1.13 22.24
C GLU A 223 3.05 -1.28 21.55
N ASP A 224 3.06 -1.22 20.21
CA ASP A 224 4.26 -1.41 19.40
C ASP A 224 5.10 -0.12 19.22
N ALA A 225 4.62 1.05 19.66
CA ALA A 225 5.31 2.32 19.43
C ALA A 225 6.66 2.39 20.15
N GLY A 226 6.76 1.88 21.38
CA GLY A 226 8.01 1.89 22.14
C GLY A 226 9.11 1.10 21.42
N SER A 227 8.81 -0.16 21.07
CA SER A 227 9.75 -1.02 20.35
C SER A 227 10.07 -0.47 18.96
N LEU A 228 9.11 0.12 18.26
CA LEU A 228 9.35 0.78 16.97
C LEU A 228 10.32 1.96 17.10
N LEU A 229 10.15 2.82 18.12
CA LEU A 229 11.02 3.96 18.35
C LEU A 229 12.44 3.50 18.71
N ASP A 230 12.59 2.50 19.56
CA ASP A 230 13.89 1.90 19.89
C ASP A 230 14.59 1.38 18.63
N VAL A 231 13.86 0.66 17.77
CA VAL A 231 14.38 0.15 16.50
C VAL A 231 14.79 1.29 15.54
N ILE A 232 14.04 2.40 15.50
CA ILE A 232 14.40 3.57 14.69
C ILE A 232 15.66 4.26 15.25
N ILE A 233 15.79 4.38 16.57
CA ILE A 233 16.93 5.01 17.24
C ILE A 233 18.21 4.19 17.00
N ASP A 234 18.15 2.88 17.27
CA ASP A 234 19.28 1.95 17.20
C ASP A 234 19.60 1.47 15.78
N GLY A 235 18.78 1.88 14.80
CA GLY A 235 18.86 1.52 13.40
C GLY A 235 20.11 2.04 12.69
N PHE A 236 21.26 1.40 12.92
CA PHE A 236 22.43 1.54 12.04
C PHE A 236 22.02 1.21 10.59
N GLY A 237 22.08 2.21 9.70
CA GLY A 237 21.74 2.07 8.28
C GLY A 237 20.61 2.97 7.78
N LEU A 238 19.83 3.60 8.67
CA LEU A 238 18.95 4.71 8.29
C LEU A 238 19.71 6.04 8.31
N SER A 239 19.45 6.90 7.32
CA SER A 239 19.90 8.29 7.37
C SER A 239 19.20 9.06 8.51
N ASP A 240 19.84 10.10 9.03
CA ASP A 240 19.23 11.00 10.03
C ASP A 240 17.94 11.62 9.52
N GLU A 241 17.89 11.92 8.23
CA GLU A 241 16.71 12.43 7.53
C GLU A 241 15.55 11.43 7.61
N LEU A 242 15.77 10.15 7.25
CA LEU A 242 14.74 9.12 7.33
C LEU A 242 14.28 8.87 8.77
N ARG A 243 15.21 8.83 9.74
CA ARG A 243 14.85 8.68 11.16
C ARG A 243 13.93 9.80 11.62
N ASN A 244 14.28 11.05 11.32
CA ASN A 244 13.46 12.21 11.66
C ASN A 244 12.07 12.17 10.99
N GLU A 245 11.98 11.74 9.74
CA GLU A 245 10.69 11.57 9.07
C GLU A 245 9.83 10.49 9.75
N TYR A 246 10.39 9.36 10.15
CA TYR A 246 9.62 8.34 10.88
C TYR A 246 9.15 8.81 12.26
N PHE A 247 9.97 9.57 13.00
CA PHE A 247 9.51 10.18 14.25
C PHE A 247 8.32 11.11 14.03
N LYS A 248 8.38 11.96 12.99
CA LYS A 248 7.26 12.84 12.63
C LYS A 248 6.01 12.05 12.26
N HIS A 249 6.14 10.92 11.56
CA HIS A 249 5.00 10.09 11.20
C HIS A 249 4.31 9.48 12.43
N VAL A 250 5.09 8.97 13.38
CA VAL A 250 4.56 8.47 14.66
C VAL A 250 3.87 9.60 15.42
N GLU A 251 4.51 10.77 15.55
CA GLU A 251 3.94 11.95 16.20
C GLU A 251 2.62 12.40 15.53
N ASN A 252 2.60 12.47 14.20
CA ASN A 252 1.43 12.84 13.42
C ASN A 252 0.27 11.86 13.65
N TYR A 253 0.55 10.56 13.74
CA TYR A 253 -0.46 9.56 14.09
C TYR A 253 -1.10 9.86 15.45
N TYR A 254 -0.29 10.06 16.49
CA TYR A 254 -0.78 10.38 17.83
C TYR A 254 -1.56 11.68 17.89
N ARG A 255 -1.17 12.69 17.11
CA ARG A 255 -1.93 13.94 16.98
C ARG A 255 -3.33 13.69 16.42
N ILE A 256 -3.43 12.92 15.34
CA ILE A 256 -4.72 12.54 14.74
C ILE A 256 -5.55 11.72 15.73
N GLU A 257 -4.94 10.73 16.39
CA GLU A 257 -5.66 9.87 17.33
C GLU A 257 -6.18 10.65 18.54
N THR A 258 -5.42 11.62 19.04
CA THR A 258 -5.86 12.52 20.12
C THR A 258 -7.05 13.38 19.71
N SER A 259 -7.05 13.90 18.47
CA SER A 259 -8.15 14.77 17.98
C SER A 259 -9.38 13.99 17.53
N ARG A 260 -9.22 12.74 17.08
CA ARG A 260 -10.28 11.92 16.47
C ARG A 260 -10.74 10.76 17.34
N GLY A 261 -10.03 10.42 18.42
CA GLY A 261 -10.28 9.22 19.24
C GLY A 261 -11.68 9.16 19.86
N LEU A 262 -12.27 10.32 20.18
CA LEU A 262 -13.66 10.41 20.67
C LEU A 262 -14.70 9.87 19.68
N ILE A 263 -14.42 9.93 18.38
CA ILE A 263 -15.31 9.43 17.32
C ILE A 263 -15.59 7.93 17.52
N HIS A 264 -14.58 7.14 17.89
CA HIS A 264 -14.74 5.70 18.08
C HIS A 264 -15.71 5.38 19.22
N PHE A 265 -15.63 6.15 20.31
CA PHE A 265 -16.56 6.02 21.43
C PHE A 265 -17.97 6.41 21.03
N GLN A 266 -18.13 7.54 20.33
CA GLN A 266 -19.44 8.02 19.85
C GLN A 266 -20.12 7.00 18.92
N LEU A 267 -19.36 6.37 18.01
CA LEU A 267 -19.87 5.32 17.13
C LEU A 267 -20.26 4.04 17.91
N CYS A 268 -19.53 3.70 18.96
CA CYS A 268 -19.83 2.54 19.82
C CYS A 268 -20.99 2.78 20.80
N SER A 269 -21.22 4.03 21.22
CA SER A 269 -22.15 4.41 22.29
C SER A 269 -23.55 4.80 21.82
N TYR A 270 -23.88 4.65 20.53
CA TYR A 270 -25.15 5.11 19.94
C TYR A 270 -26.45 4.47 20.52
N LYS A 271 -26.36 3.62 21.55
CA LYS A 271 -27.52 3.17 22.34
C LYS A 271 -28.04 4.21 23.34
N PHE A 272 -27.32 5.31 23.57
CA PHE A 272 -27.76 6.39 24.45
C PHE A 272 -28.39 7.51 23.63
N GLU A 273 -29.67 7.78 23.89
CA GLU A 273 -30.49 8.85 23.25
C GLU A 273 -29.87 10.26 23.32
N GLN A 274 -28.79 10.43 24.10
CA GLN A 274 -28.05 11.68 24.29
C GLN A 274 -26.70 11.75 23.54
N SER A 275 -26.28 10.70 22.83
CA SER A 275 -24.99 10.72 22.12
C SER A 275 -25.08 11.51 20.81
N GLU A 276 -24.16 12.47 20.63
CA GLU A 276 -24.08 13.26 19.41
C GLU A 276 -23.75 12.35 18.22
N LYS A 277 -24.60 12.39 17.19
CA LYS A 277 -24.43 11.61 15.98
C LYS A 277 -23.17 12.07 15.24
N VAL A 278 -22.21 11.16 15.06
CA VAL A 278 -21.03 11.43 14.23
C VAL A 278 -21.46 11.71 12.79
N SER A 279 -21.18 12.92 12.30
CA SER A 279 -21.53 13.32 10.94
C SER A 279 -20.65 12.64 9.89
N GLN A 280 -21.20 12.45 8.69
CA GLN A 280 -20.45 11.97 7.53
C GLN A 280 -19.22 12.86 7.24
N GLU A 281 -19.36 14.17 7.38
CA GLU A 281 -18.26 15.13 7.19
C GLU A 281 -17.13 14.91 8.20
N THR A 282 -17.45 14.64 9.46
CA THR A 282 -16.45 14.35 10.49
C THR A 282 -15.65 13.09 10.15
N LEU A 283 -16.33 12.04 9.67
CA LEU A 283 -15.67 10.81 9.23
C LEU A 283 -14.83 11.00 7.97
N LYS A 284 -15.29 11.83 7.02
CA LYS A 284 -14.51 12.21 5.83
C LYS A 284 -13.23 12.94 6.19
N ASN A 285 -13.31 13.94 7.07
CA ASN A 285 -12.14 14.68 7.54
C ASN A 285 -11.12 13.75 8.23
N TYR A 286 -11.60 12.83 9.08
CA TYR A 286 -10.74 11.84 9.71
C TYR A 286 -10.10 10.88 8.69
N HIS A 287 -10.89 10.37 7.75
CA HIS A 287 -10.39 9.53 6.64
C HIS A 287 -9.30 10.25 5.84
N ASP A 288 -9.49 11.53 5.54
CA ASP A 288 -8.56 12.30 4.71
C ASP A 288 -7.23 12.55 5.44
N GLU A 289 -7.28 12.90 6.73
CA GLU A 289 -6.09 13.04 7.59
C GLU A 289 -5.28 11.75 7.65
N VAL A 290 -5.93 10.61 7.90
CA VAL A 290 -5.25 9.30 7.94
C VAL A 290 -4.72 8.91 6.56
N THR A 291 -5.45 9.24 5.49
CA THR A 291 -5.03 8.93 4.11
C THR A 291 -3.80 9.74 3.70
N VAL A 292 -3.70 11.00 4.13
CA VAL A 292 -2.50 11.83 3.95
C VAL A 292 -1.32 11.20 4.70
N LEU A 293 -1.49 10.90 5.98
CA LEU A 293 -0.44 10.27 6.79
C LEU A 293 0.02 8.92 6.19
N LYS A 294 -0.91 8.06 5.78
CA LYS A 294 -0.61 6.79 5.10
C LYS A 294 0.29 7.00 3.89
N ARG A 295 -0.02 8.02 3.07
CA ARG A 295 0.75 8.35 1.87
C ARG A 295 2.16 8.83 2.23
N GLU A 296 2.29 9.66 3.24
CA GLU A 296 3.58 10.16 3.73
C GLU A 296 4.47 9.01 4.23
N ILE A 297 3.93 8.14 5.09
CA ILE A 297 4.63 6.94 5.59
C ILE A 297 5.05 6.05 4.43
N GLN A 298 4.15 5.79 3.47
CA GLN A 298 4.45 4.98 2.29
C GLN A 298 5.57 5.57 1.45
N ASN A 299 5.61 6.89 1.27
CA ASN A 299 6.66 7.56 0.50
C ASN A 299 8.02 7.46 1.19
N THR A 300 8.08 7.71 2.50
CA THR A 300 9.31 7.54 3.29
C THR A 300 9.78 6.09 3.27
N PHE A 301 8.84 5.15 3.45
CA PHE A 301 9.11 3.71 3.30
C PHE A 301 9.70 3.37 1.94
N ASN A 302 9.07 3.82 0.85
CA ASN A 302 9.55 3.56 -0.51
C ASN A 302 10.95 4.15 -0.77
N THR A 303 11.27 5.29 -0.15
CA THR A 303 12.60 5.92 -0.23
C THR A 303 13.65 5.03 0.43
N ASN A 304 13.39 4.56 1.66
CA ASN A 304 14.25 3.63 2.36
C ASN A 304 14.44 2.30 1.59
N VAL A 305 13.35 1.74 1.02
CA VAL A 305 13.43 0.56 0.13
C VAL A 305 14.36 0.81 -1.06
N GLN A 306 14.28 1.99 -1.68
CA GLN A 306 15.12 2.32 -2.82
C GLN A 306 16.59 2.48 -2.43
N GLU A 307 16.89 3.12 -1.30
CA GLU A 307 18.26 3.24 -0.77
C GLU A 307 18.89 1.87 -0.53
N ILE A 308 18.15 0.93 0.07
CA ILE A 308 18.61 -0.45 0.25
C ILE A 308 18.86 -1.12 -1.11
N CYS A 309 17.95 -0.96 -2.07
CA CYS A 309 18.10 -1.51 -3.41
C CYS A 309 19.32 -0.95 -4.17
N ASP A 310 19.66 0.32 -3.97
CA ASP A 310 20.78 0.97 -4.62
C ASP A 310 22.11 0.43 -4.09
N VAL A 311 22.22 0.20 -2.78
CA VAL A 311 23.38 -0.49 -2.18
C VAL A 311 23.52 -1.91 -2.73
N LEU A 312 22.40 -2.64 -2.81
CA LEU A 312 22.38 -4.00 -3.37
C LEU A 312 22.78 -4.05 -4.85
N SER A 313 22.42 -3.03 -5.63
CA SER A 313 22.70 -2.96 -7.07
C SER A 313 24.11 -2.43 -7.36
N GLY A 314 24.62 -1.49 -6.57
CA GLY A 314 25.95 -0.89 -6.73
C GLY A 314 27.10 -1.88 -6.61
N LEU A 315 26.94 -2.96 -5.86
CA LEU A 315 27.96 -4.00 -5.70
C LEU A 315 28.03 -4.98 -6.88
N THR A 316 26.93 -5.17 -7.63
CA THR A 316 26.93 -6.03 -8.83
C THR A 316 27.79 -5.50 -9.99
N LEU A 317 28.20 -4.21 -9.92
CA LEU A 317 29.10 -3.57 -10.88
C LEU A 317 30.57 -3.55 -10.44
N VAL A 318 30.87 -3.88 -9.18
CA VAL A 318 32.24 -3.89 -8.64
C VAL A 318 32.84 -5.31 -8.62
N ASP A 319 31.98 -6.34 -8.63
CA ASP A 319 32.37 -7.76 -8.67
C ASP A 319 32.26 -8.40 -10.08
N GLN A 320 32.31 -7.59 -11.16
CA GLN A 320 32.50 -8.05 -12.56
C GLN A 320 33.82 -7.52 -13.12
#